data_AF-A0A8S4DAP9-F1
#
_entry.id   AF-A0A8S4DAP9-F1
#
_cell.length_a   1.000
_cell.length_b   1.000
_cell.length_c   1.000
_cell.angle_alpha   90.00
_cell.angle_beta   90.00
_cell.angle_gamma   90.00
#
_symmetry.space_group_name_H-M   'P 1'
#
loop_
_entity.id
_entity.type
_entity.pdbx_description
1 polymer ?
#
loop_
_entity_poly.entity_id
_entity_poly.type
_entity_poly.pdbx_seq_one_letter_code
_entity_poly.pdbx_strand_id
1 'polypeptide(L)'
;MDEHRLHSVKWYRDMNEIFRYNPSQKPPIRLFNVSGIMVQSGECAAEWCAVRVMPPPVATRAAYTCEISTEGPKFLIARQTKYMTVSAMGDRAPVISGAPPLVRPGDQLMLNCSSDYSLPPSNINWYIDGELQKPEPWEQAVVSSPREGGLRASWRVLRVTAPARGSGALRVTCEAELPLEPPLLRDSSVLITVHSHTHPDKYVANRGQSSVLSLHLLKLSLIWTFMEIYRYMSL
;
A
#
# COMPACT_ATOMS: atom_id res chain seq x y z
N MET A 1 35.33 34.91 -34.04
CA MET A 1 35.20 34.10 -32.82
C MET A 1 35.08 32.66 -33.27
N ASP A 2 35.91 31.75 -32.76
CA ASP A 2 35.99 30.36 -33.22
C ASP A 2 34.67 29.62 -32.94
N GLU A 3 33.74 29.65 -33.90
CA GLU A 3 32.55 28.79 -33.90
C GLU A 3 33.02 27.34 -34.07
N HIS A 4 33.00 26.57 -32.97
CA HIS A 4 33.32 25.17 -33.03
C HIS A 4 32.17 24.44 -33.73
N ARG A 5 32.36 24.10 -35.01
CA ARG A 5 31.34 23.44 -35.83
C ARG A 5 31.06 22.03 -35.31
N LEU A 6 29.78 21.69 -35.13
CA LEU A 6 29.37 20.33 -34.77
C LEU A 6 29.82 19.33 -35.84
N HIS A 7 30.60 18.32 -35.42
CA HIS A 7 30.98 17.20 -36.26
C HIS A 7 30.01 16.03 -36.08
N SER A 8 29.76 15.58 -34.85
CA SER A 8 28.78 14.53 -34.59
C SER A 8 28.24 14.51 -33.18
N VAL A 9 27.01 14.00 -33.05
CA VAL A 9 26.38 13.58 -31.79
C VAL A 9 26.22 12.07 -31.82
N LYS A 10 26.67 11.37 -30.79
CA LYS A 10 26.53 9.92 -30.65
C LYS A 10 25.84 9.58 -29.34
N TRP A 11 25.00 8.56 -29.38
CA TRP A 11 24.45 7.96 -28.18
C TRP A 11 24.98 6.55 -28.02
N TYR A 12 25.34 6.23 -26.79
CA TYR A 12 25.79 4.92 -26.36
C TYR A 12 24.82 4.36 -25.33
N ARG A 13 24.54 3.06 -25.43
CA ARG A 13 24.02 2.26 -24.31
C ARG A 13 25.16 1.43 -23.76
N ASP A 14 25.50 1.65 -22.50
CA ASP A 14 26.71 1.16 -21.85
C ASP A 14 27.94 1.51 -22.69
N MET A 15 28.54 0.54 -23.38
CA MET A 15 29.70 0.75 -24.25
C MET A 15 29.37 0.68 -25.75
N ASN A 16 28.12 0.39 -26.12
CA ASN A 16 27.72 0.16 -27.50
C ASN A 16 27.09 1.42 -28.09
N GLU A 17 27.59 1.87 -29.24
CA GLU A 17 26.97 2.95 -30.00
C GLU A 17 25.61 2.47 -30.56
N ILE A 18 24.55 3.22 -30.26
CA ILE A 18 23.18 2.89 -30.70
C ILE A 18 22.65 3.89 -31.73
N PHE A 19 23.20 5.10 -31.75
CA PHE A 19 22.76 6.19 -32.63
C PHE A 19 23.90 7.15 -32.93
N ARG A 20 23.93 7.68 -34.16
CA ARG A 20 24.82 8.76 -34.59
C ARG A 20 24.09 9.78 -35.46
N TYR A 21 24.34 11.06 -35.18
CA TYR A 21 24.02 12.20 -36.03
C TYR A 21 25.31 12.87 -36.50
N ASN A 22 25.46 13.09 -37.81
CA ASN A 22 26.53 13.86 -38.42
C ASN A 22 25.95 14.73 -39.55
N PRO A 23 25.91 16.08 -39.40
CA PRO A 23 25.27 16.97 -40.36
C PRO A 23 25.97 17.00 -41.73
N SER A 24 27.24 16.60 -41.81
CA SER A 24 28.01 16.54 -43.06
C SER A 24 27.81 15.23 -43.84
N GLN A 25 27.16 14.22 -43.26
CA GLN A 25 26.90 12.94 -43.91
C GLN A 25 25.50 12.87 -44.54
N LYS A 26 25.33 12.05 -45.57
CA LYS A 26 24.04 11.71 -46.19
C LYS A 26 23.83 10.18 -46.15
N PRO A 27 22.81 9.66 -45.44
CA PRO A 27 21.92 10.38 -44.52
C PRO A 27 22.68 10.89 -43.27
N PRO A 28 22.19 11.97 -42.63
CA PRO A 28 22.86 12.54 -41.46
C PRO A 28 22.68 11.69 -40.20
N ILE A 29 21.64 10.84 -40.15
CA ILE A 29 21.34 9.95 -39.02
C ILE A 29 21.68 8.51 -39.39
N ARG A 30 22.32 7.80 -38.46
CA ARG A 30 22.56 6.35 -38.53
C ARG A 30 22.14 5.71 -37.22
N LEU A 31 21.42 4.60 -37.34
CA LEU A 31 21.00 3.76 -36.22
C LEU A 31 21.84 2.48 -36.23
N PHE A 32 22.20 1.99 -35.05
CA PHE A 32 22.96 0.75 -34.91
C PHE A 32 22.12 -0.29 -34.18
N ASN A 33 22.05 -1.49 -34.76
CA ASN A 33 21.37 -2.62 -34.14
C ASN A 33 22.28 -3.23 -33.08
N VAL A 34 21.94 -3.02 -31.82
CA VAL A 34 22.62 -3.63 -30.66
C VAL A 34 21.66 -4.60 -30.00
N SER A 35 22.13 -5.79 -29.63
CA SER A 35 21.26 -6.81 -29.01
C SER A 35 20.63 -6.27 -27.73
N GLY A 36 19.31 -6.41 -27.59
CA GLY A 36 18.60 -6.02 -26.37
C GLY A 36 18.33 -4.52 -26.22
N ILE A 37 18.38 -3.73 -27.30
CA ILE A 37 17.76 -2.41 -27.35
C ILE A 37 17.19 -2.12 -28.73
N MET A 38 15.94 -1.66 -28.79
CA MET A 38 15.35 -1.17 -30.03
C MET A 38 15.40 0.36 -30.06
N VAL A 39 16.18 0.93 -30.97
CA VAL A 39 16.14 2.37 -31.24
C VAL A 39 15.02 2.62 -32.25
N GLN A 40 13.98 3.35 -31.84
CA GLN A 40 12.81 3.58 -32.69
C GLN A 40 13.04 4.71 -33.69
N SER A 41 13.61 5.81 -33.20
CA SER A 41 13.84 7.02 -33.99
C SER A 41 14.86 7.91 -33.29
N GLY A 42 15.37 8.89 -34.02
CA GLY A 42 16.04 10.04 -33.43
C GLY A 42 15.79 11.29 -34.24
N GLU A 43 15.81 12.42 -33.55
CA GLU A 43 15.51 13.75 -34.08
C GLU A 43 16.62 14.68 -33.61
N CYS A 44 17.34 15.30 -34.54
CA CYS A 44 18.47 16.15 -34.21
C CYS A 44 18.49 17.41 -35.08
N ALA A 45 18.78 18.52 -34.43
CA ALA A 45 19.02 19.84 -35.00
C ALA A 45 20.43 20.32 -34.59
N ALA A 46 20.78 21.57 -34.92
CA ALA A 46 22.08 22.14 -34.57
C ALA A 46 22.32 22.17 -33.04
N GLU A 47 21.29 22.46 -32.26
CA GLU A 47 21.40 22.72 -30.82
C GLU A 47 20.91 21.57 -29.93
N TRP A 48 20.18 20.59 -30.48
CA TRP A 48 19.59 19.51 -29.69
C TRP A 48 19.51 18.21 -30.50
N CYS A 49 19.51 17.09 -29.79
CA CYS A 49 19.42 15.76 -30.40
C CYS A 49 18.78 14.80 -29.39
N ALA A 50 17.70 14.15 -29.80
CA ALA A 50 16.92 13.23 -28.98
C ALA A 50 16.83 11.86 -29.67
N VAL A 51 16.86 10.81 -28.87
CA VAL A 51 16.76 9.42 -29.35
C VAL A 51 15.67 8.70 -28.56
N ARG A 52 14.74 8.06 -29.26
CA ARG A 52 13.71 7.24 -28.66
C ARG A 52 14.13 5.78 -28.66
N VAL A 53 14.14 5.17 -27.48
CA VAL A 53 14.55 3.78 -27.27
C VAL A 53 13.44 2.98 -26.58
N MET A 54 13.32 1.70 -26.94
CA MET A 54 12.51 0.71 -26.25
C MET A 54 13.43 -0.39 -25.70
N PRO A 55 13.90 -0.24 -24.44
CA PRO A 55 14.61 -1.30 -23.77
C PRO A 55 13.67 -2.47 -23.43
N PRO A 56 14.15 -3.72 -23.44
CA PRO A 56 13.36 -4.86 -22.99
C PRO A 56 13.10 -4.78 -21.47
N PRO A 57 12.00 -5.36 -20.96
CA PRO A 57 11.63 -5.30 -19.55
C PRO A 57 12.71 -5.80 -18.59
N VAL A 58 13.58 -6.72 -19.05
CA VAL A 58 14.64 -7.34 -18.24
C VAL A 58 15.86 -6.41 -18.06
N ALA A 59 15.96 -5.32 -18.82
CA ALA A 59 17.05 -4.35 -18.71
C ALA A 59 16.86 -3.45 -17.47
N THR A 60 17.21 -4.01 -16.32
CA THR A 60 16.95 -3.47 -14.98
C THR A 60 17.65 -2.14 -14.69
N ARG A 61 18.70 -1.78 -15.43
CA ARG A 61 19.33 -0.45 -15.45
C ARG A 61 20.39 -0.43 -16.55
N ALA A 62 20.47 0.63 -17.35
CA ALA A 62 21.56 0.78 -18.32
C ALA A 62 22.09 2.22 -18.32
N ALA A 63 23.39 2.37 -18.60
CA ALA A 63 24.00 3.67 -18.78
C ALA A 63 23.73 4.17 -20.20
N TYR A 64 23.30 5.42 -20.33
CA TYR A 64 23.15 6.11 -21.61
C TYR A 64 24.08 7.29 -21.63
N THR A 65 24.98 7.31 -22.61
CA THR A 65 25.98 8.37 -22.76
C THR A 65 25.72 9.13 -24.04
N CYS A 66 25.55 10.44 -23.94
CA CYS A 66 25.58 11.35 -25.07
C CYS A 66 27.02 11.86 -25.23
N GLU A 67 27.56 11.79 -26.45
CA GLU A 67 28.86 12.32 -26.83
C GLU A 67 28.71 13.29 -27.98
N ILE A 68 29.24 14.50 -27.82
CA ILE A 68 29.26 15.56 -28.83
C ILE A 68 30.71 15.82 -29.21
N SER A 69 30.96 15.93 -30.50
CA SER A 69 32.29 16.20 -31.06
C SER A 69 32.24 17.35 -32.05
N THR A 70 33.28 18.18 -32.06
CA THR A 70 33.45 19.30 -33.00
C THR A 70 34.41 18.93 -34.12
N GLU A 71 34.33 19.64 -35.25
CA GLU A 71 35.24 19.47 -36.37
C GLU A 71 36.56 20.23 -36.15
N GLY A 72 37.58 19.89 -36.94
CA GLY A 72 38.87 20.55 -36.93
C GLY A 72 38.77 22.08 -37.15
N PRO A 73 39.76 22.86 -36.70
CA PRO A 73 41.08 22.41 -36.22
C PRO A 73 41.13 21.96 -34.75
N LYS A 74 40.11 22.30 -33.94
CA LYS A 74 40.00 21.91 -32.54
C LYS A 74 38.96 20.80 -32.39
N PHE A 75 39.44 19.56 -32.25
CA PHE A 75 38.60 18.40 -32.00
C PHE A 75 38.25 18.30 -30.51
N LEU A 76 37.20 19.01 -30.10
CA LEU A 76 36.67 18.93 -28.75
C LEU A 76 35.65 17.80 -28.66
N ILE A 77 35.64 17.14 -27.50
CA ILE A 77 34.67 16.08 -27.18
C ILE A 77 34.08 16.39 -25.81
N ALA A 78 32.74 16.48 -25.75
CA ALA A 78 31.98 16.56 -24.52
C ALA A 78 31.12 15.31 -24.38
N ARG A 79 31.07 14.71 -23.19
CA ARG A 79 30.27 13.52 -22.95
C ARG A 79 29.64 13.54 -21.56
N GLN A 80 28.39 13.09 -21.49
CA GLN A 80 27.63 12.98 -20.25
C GLN A 80 26.86 11.68 -20.21
N THR A 81 26.92 11.00 -19.06
CA THR A 81 26.25 9.71 -18.84
C THR A 81 25.12 9.86 -17.82
N LYS A 82 23.98 9.24 -18.12
CA LYS A 82 22.83 9.11 -17.21
C LYS A 82 22.37 7.65 -17.19
N TYR A 83 21.74 7.24 -16.11
CA TYR A 83 21.19 5.90 -15.99
C TYR A 83 19.69 5.93 -16.24
N MET A 84 19.21 5.04 -17.11
CA MET A 84 17.79 4.79 -17.29
C MET A 84 17.43 3.43 -16.68
N THR A 85 16.37 3.40 -15.90
CA THR A 85 15.84 2.20 -15.24
C THR A 85 14.42 1.96 -15.77
N VAL A 86 14.15 0.75 -16.24
CA VAL A 86 12.81 0.37 -16.70
C VAL A 86 12.00 -0.05 -15.48
N SER A 87 10.79 0.49 -15.36
CA SER A 87 9.87 0.14 -14.27
C SER A 87 8.48 -0.13 -14.80
N ALA A 88 7.76 -1.03 -14.13
CA ALA A 88 6.41 -1.44 -14.47
C ALA A 88 5.61 -1.66 -13.18
N MET A 89 4.48 -0.96 -13.05
CA MET A 89 3.53 -1.18 -11.97
C MET A 89 2.46 -2.17 -12.44
N GLY A 90 2.02 -3.05 -11.57
CA GLY A 90 0.87 -3.91 -11.86
C GLY A 90 -0.42 -3.10 -11.94
N ASP A 91 -1.37 -3.58 -12.75
CA ASP A 91 -2.65 -2.88 -12.96
C ASP A 91 -3.57 -2.96 -11.75
N ARG A 92 -3.47 -4.06 -10.98
CA ARG A 92 -4.36 -4.33 -9.86
C ARG A 92 -3.85 -3.70 -8.55
N ALA A 93 -4.80 -3.21 -7.77
CA ALA A 93 -4.55 -2.78 -6.40
C ALA A 93 -4.07 -3.96 -5.53
N PRO A 94 -3.29 -3.71 -4.48
CA PRO A 94 -2.87 -4.78 -3.58
C PRO A 94 -4.08 -5.43 -2.89
N VAL A 95 -3.98 -6.71 -2.58
CA VAL A 95 -5.06 -7.48 -1.94
C VAL A 95 -4.77 -7.65 -0.46
N ILE A 96 -5.68 -7.19 0.39
CA ILE A 96 -5.66 -7.44 1.84
C ILE A 96 -6.39 -8.75 2.13
N SER A 97 -5.73 -9.63 2.89
CA SER A 97 -6.25 -10.90 3.37
C SER A 97 -6.07 -11.02 4.89
N GLY A 98 -6.85 -11.89 5.53
CA GLY A 98 -6.84 -12.03 6.99
C GLY A 98 -7.58 -10.93 7.75
N ALA A 99 -8.38 -10.10 7.06
CA ALA A 99 -9.18 -9.01 7.63
C ALA A 99 -10.67 -9.40 7.76
N PRO A 100 -11.08 -10.10 8.84
CA PRO A 100 -12.48 -10.39 9.09
C PRO A 100 -13.28 -9.09 9.28
N PRO A 101 -14.55 -9.03 8.83
CA PRO A 101 -15.35 -7.81 8.92
C PRO A 101 -15.73 -7.43 10.36
N LEU A 102 -15.73 -8.40 11.29
CA LEU A 102 -16.08 -8.23 12.70
C LEU A 102 -15.11 -9.02 13.59
N VAL A 103 -14.60 -8.39 14.64
CA VAL A 103 -13.65 -8.96 15.61
C VAL A 103 -14.05 -8.62 17.03
N ARG A 104 -13.55 -9.36 18.02
CA ARG A 104 -13.73 -9.04 19.44
C ARG A 104 -12.65 -8.07 19.90
N PRO A 105 -12.93 -7.24 20.91
CA PRO A 105 -11.91 -6.46 21.58
C PRO A 105 -10.74 -7.33 22.07
N GLY A 106 -9.51 -6.93 21.76
CA GLY A 106 -8.30 -7.67 22.11
C GLY A 106 -7.90 -8.80 21.16
N ASP A 107 -8.69 -9.10 20.12
CA ASP A 107 -8.31 -10.11 19.12
C ASP A 107 -6.99 -9.72 18.42
N GLN A 108 -6.10 -10.70 18.23
CA GLN A 108 -4.89 -10.51 17.45
C GLN A 108 -5.13 -10.94 16.00
N LEU A 109 -4.94 -10.00 15.08
CA LEU A 109 -5.16 -10.19 13.66
C LEU A 109 -3.83 -10.27 12.93
N MET A 110 -3.74 -11.21 11.99
CA MET A 110 -2.62 -11.35 11.07
C MET A 110 -3.11 -10.99 9.67
N LEU A 111 -2.84 -9.76 9.27
CA LEU A 111 -3.24 -9.24 7.96
C LEU A 111 -2.10 -9.47 6.98
N ASN A 112 -2.40 -9.96 5.78
CA ASN A 112 -1.41 -10.06 4.72
C ASN A 112 -1.86 -9.21 3.54
N CYS A 113 -0.97 -8.30 3.12
CA CYS A 113 -1.16 -7.53 1.93
C CYS A 113 -0.22 -8.01 0.83
N SER A 114 -0.78 -8.38 -0.31
CA SER A 114 -0.03 -8.85 -1.49
C SER A 114 -0.21 -7.90 -2.65
N SER A 115 0.89 -7.40 -3.23
CA SER A 115 0.87 -6.61 -4.46
C SER A 115 0.65 -7.50 -5.68
N ASP A 116 0.25 -6.87 -6.79
CA ASP A 116 0.45 -7.50 -8.10
C ASP A 116 1.95 -7.51 -8.47
N TYR A 117 2.26 -8.15 -9.59
CA TYR A 117 3.62 -8.24 -10.11
C TYR A 117 4.09 -6.89 -10.66
N SER A 118 5.23 -6.41 -10.16
CA SER A 118 5.85 -5.14 -10.56
C SER A 118 7.37 -5.30 -10.78
N LEU A 119 7.96 -4.28 -11.41
CA LEU A 119 9.40 -4.13 -11.58
C LEU A 119 9.80 -2.68 -11.23
N PRO A 120 10.67 -2.44 -10.24
CA PRO A 120 11.08 -3.41 -9.20
C PRO A 120 9.87 -3.90 -8.37
N PRO A 121 10.01 -4.93 -7.52
CA PRO A 121 8.94 -5.31 -6.58
C PRO A 121 8.54 -4.11 -5.73
N SER A 122 7.24 -3.97 -5.47
CA SER A 122 6.70 -2.85 -4.69
C SER A 122 7.13 -2.92 -3.22
N ASN A 123 7.29 -1.77 -2.59
CA ASN A 123 7.36 -1.65 -1.14
C ASN A 123 5.94 -1.71 -0.60
N ILE A 124 5.70 -2.56 0.40
CA ILE A 124 4.39 -2.68 1.03
C ILE A 124 4.39 -1.83 2.29
N ASN A 125 3.50 -0.85 2.35
CA ASN A 125 3.23 -0.01 3.51
C ASN A 125 1.84 -0.31 4.07
N TRP A 126 1.71 -0.25 5.39
CA TRP A 126 0.45 -0.48 6.10
C TRP A 126 0.11 0.77 6.88
N TYR A 127 -1.17 1.15 6.88
CA TYR A 127 -1.69 2.24 7.67
C TYR A 127 -2.89 1.76 8.47
N ILE A 128 -2.96 2.18 9.73
CA ILE A 128 -4.11 1.96 10.61
C ILE A 128 -4.67 3.33 10.95
N ASP A 129 -5.92 3.57 10.55
CA ASP A 129 -6.61 4.85 10.74
C ASP A 129 -5.80 6.07 10.23
N GLY A 130 -5.01 5.86 9.18
CA GLY A 130 -4.15 6.88 8.55
C GLY A 130 -2.72 6.92 9.07
N GLU A 131 -2.40 6.21 10.15
CA GLU A 131 -1.07 6.19 10.76
C GLU A 131 -0.20 5.06 10.19
N LEU A 132 1.01 5.43 9.71
CA LEU A 132 1.97 4.48 9.13
C LEU A 132 2.46 3.48 10.17
N GLN A 133 2.28 2.19 9.88
CA GLN A 133 2.82 1.10 10.68
C GLN A 133 4.23 0.78 10.21
N LYS A 134 5.22 1.20 11.03
CA LYS A 134 6.62 0.92 10.80
C LYS A 134 6.88 -0.58 10.98
N PRO A 135 7.51 -1.24 10.01
CA PRO A 135 7.78 -2.67 10.12
C PRO A 135 8.84 -2.92 11.20
N GLU A 136 8.60 -3.92 12.03
CA GLU A 136 9.65 -4.49 12.88
C GLU A 136 10.69 -5.24 12.01
N PRO A 137 11.93 -5.45 12.49
CA PRO A 137 12.98 -6.10 11.69
C PRO A 137 12.61 -7.48 11.13
N TRP A 138 11.70 -8.22 11.79
CA TRP A 138 11.22 -9.53 11.36
C TRP A 138 9.96 -9.47 10.46
N GLU A 139 9.37 -8.29 10.24
CA GLU A 139 8.17 -8.07 9.43
C GLU A 139 8.51 -7.51 8.04
N GLN A 140 9.69 -7.88 7.51
CA GLN A 140 10.12 -7.45 6.18
C GLN A 140 9.20 -7.98 5.08
N ALA A 141 9.06 -7.20 4.02
CA ALA A 141 8.33 -7.63 2.84
C ALA A 141 9.04 -8.83 2.19
N VAL A 142 8.27 -9.84 1.85
CA VAL A 142 8.74 -11.01 1.11
C VAL A 142 8.46 -10.79 -0.37
N VAL A 143 9.36 -11.28 -1.23
CA VAL A 143 9.29 -11.10 -2.67
C VAL A 143 9.19 -12.45 -3.37
N SER A 144 8.34 -12.55 -4.38
CA SER A 144 8.19 -13.77 -5.18
C SER A 144 9.44 -14.09 -6.00
N SER A 145 9.52 -15.32 -6.48
CA SER A 145 10.38 -15.64 -7.63
C SER A 145 10.01 -14.74 -8.84
N PRO A 146 10.98 -14.38 -9.70
CA PRO A 146 10.71 -13.61 -10.91
C PRO A 146 9.81 -14.40 -11.87
N ARG A 147 8.88 -13.69 -12.51
CA ARG A 147 8.13 -14.15 -13.69
C ARG A 147 8.76 -13.61 -14.97
N GLU A 148 8.12 -13.87 -16.11
CA GLU A 148 8.46 -13.27 -17.40
C GLU A 148 8.71 -11.76 -17.27
N GLY A 149 9.74 -11.26 -17.96
CA GLY A 149 10.15 -9.86 -17.86
C GLY A 149 10.83 -9.46 -16.55
N GLY A 150 11.05 -10.41 -15.61
CA GLY A 150 11.69 -10.14 -14.32
C GLY A 150 10.75 -9.56 -13.26
N LEU A 151 9.45 -9.51 -13.56
CA LEU A 151 8.41 -9.00 -12.66
C LEU A 151 8.31 -9.86 -11.39
N ARG A 152 8.08 -9.22 -10.25
CA ARG A 152 7.96 -9.88 -8.95
C ARG A 152 6.80 -9.29 -8.17
N ALA A 153 6.06 -10.13 -7.47
CA ALA A 153 5.09 -9.70 -6.47
C ALA A 153 5.79 -9.55 -5.12
N SER A 154 5.22 -8.73 -4.26
CA SER A 154 5.70 -8.51 -2.89
C SER A 154 4.54 -8.61 -1.91
N TRP A 155 4.80 -9.03 -0.69
CA TRP A 155 3.78 -9.05 0.35
C TRP A 155 4.37 -8.82 1.73
N ARG A 156 3.57 -8.26 2.63
CA ARG A 156 3.96 -8.02 4.02
C ARG A 156 2.84 -8.37 4.97
N VAL A 157 3.18 -9.11 6.01
CA VAL A 157 2.27 -9.45 7.10
C VAL A 157 2.32 -8.36 8.17
N LEU A 158 1.16 -7.89 8.62
CA LEU A 158 1.00 -7.00 9.76
C LEU A 158 0.30 -7.75 10.89
N ARG A 159 0.85 -7.66 12.09
CA ARG A 159 0.19 -8.09 13.32
C ARG A 159 -0.46 -6.87 13.98
N VAL A 160 -1.77 -6.87 14.10
CA VAL A 160 -2.53 -5.78 14.74
C VAL A 160 -3.43 -6.35 15.81
N THR A 161 -3.51 -5.68 16.96
CA THR A 161 -4.42 -6.07 18.05
C THR A 161 -5.64 -5.16 18.01
N ALA A 162 -6.84 -5.76 18.00
CA ALA A 162 -8.08 -5.01 18.05
C ALA A 162 -8.18 -4.21 19.36
N PRO A 163 -8.65 -2.95 19.32
CA PRO A 163 -8.82 -2.11 20.50
C PRO A 163 -9.51 -2.84 21.65
N ALA A 164 -8.89 -2.83 22.84
CA ALA A 164 -9.39 -3.57 24.00
C ALA A 164 -10.61 -2.90 24.66
N ARG A 165 -10.86 -1.61 24.39
CA ARG A 165 -11.97 -0.84 24.98
C ARG A 165 -12.67 -0.03 23.90
N GLY A 166 -14.00 -0.04 23.94
CA GLY A 166 -14.86 0.72 23.03
C GLY A 166 -15.43 -0.11 21.88
N SER A 167 -16.60 0.31 21.40
CA SER A 167 -17.13 -0.07 20.09
C SER A 167 -16.51 0.86 19.05
N GLY A 168 -15.97 0.31 17.97
CA GLY A 168 -15.32 1.11 16.93
C GLY A 168 -15.06 0.31 15.67
N ALA A 169 -14.34 0.91 14.73
CA ALA A 169 -13.88 0.23 13.54
C ALA A 169 -12.44 0.68 13.24
N LEU A 170 -11.62 -0.26 12.81
CA LEU A 170 -10.25 -0.04 12.36
C LEU A 170 -10.27 0.08 10.84
N ARG A 171 -9.81 1.21 10.31
CA ARG A 171 -9.54 1.33 8.88
C ARG A 171 -8.12 0.87 8.62
N VAL A 172 -8.01 -0.24 7.91
CA VAL A 172 -6.72 -0.79 7.51
C VAL A 172 -6.50 -0.48 6.05
N THR A 173 -5.43 0.24 5.73
CA THR A 173 -5.03 0.55 4.37
C THR A 173 -3.70 -0.12 4.08
N CYS A 174 -3.62 -0.84 2.96
CA CYS A 174 -2.36 -1.31 2.42
C CYS A 174 -2.01 -0.52 1.17
N GLU A 175 -0.76 -0.09 1.07
CA GLU A 175 -0.21 0.62 -0.06
C GLU A 175 0.96 -0.18 -0.65
N ALA A 176 0.90 -0.42 -1.96
CA ALA A 176 2.00 -0.93 -2.76
C ALA A 176 2.66 0.24 -3.50
N GLU A 177 3.90 0.54 -3.14
CA GLU A 177 4.68 1.66 -3.63
C GLU A 177 5.77 1.20 -4.59
N LEU A 178 5.86 1.82 -5.76
CA LEU A 178 7.00 1.66 -6.67
C LEU A 178 8.00 2.80 -6.40
N PRO A 179 9.28 2.50 -6.13
CA PRO A 179 10.29 3.48 -5.74
C PRO A 179 10.80 4.31 -6.93
N LEU A 180 9.89 5.10 -7.50
CA LEU A 180 10.13 6.09 -8.56
C LEU A 180 10.16 7.50 -7.98
N GLU A 181 10.59 8.47 -8.78
CA GLU A 181 10.55 9.88 -8.43
C GLU A 181 9.67 10.64 -9.46
N PRO A 182 8.43 11.05 -9.11
CA PRO A 182 7.71 10.75 -7.87
C PRO A 182 7.30 9.27 -7.75
N PRO A 183 7.03 8.77 -6.52
CA PRO A 183 6.64 7.37 -6.32
C PRO A 183 5.27 7.09 -6.93
N LEU A 184 5.10 5.88 -7.44
CA LEU A 184 3.82 5.42 -8.00
C LEU A 184 3.14 4.48 -7.00
N LEU A 185 1.89 4.78 -6.65
CA LEU A 185 1.17 4.11 -5.56
C LEU A 185 -0.08 3.38 -6.07
N ARG A 186 -0.37 2.25 -5.44
CA ARG A 186 -1.66 1.55 -5.51
C ARG A 186 -2.03 1.10 -4.12
N ASP A 187 -3.24 1.41 -3.68
CA ASP A 187 -3.69 1.05 -2.34
C ASP A 187 -5.01 0.30 -2.34
N SER A 188 -5.27 -0.38 -1.24
CA SER A 188 -6.57 -0.95 -0.92
C SER A 188 -6.86 -0.72 0.55
N SER A 189 -8.15 -0.56 0.89
CA SER A 189 -8.58 -0.31 2.25
C SER A 189 -9.71 -1.26 2.64
N VAL A 190 -9.71 -1.69 3.89
CA VAL A 190 -10.76 -2.50 4.51
C VAL A 190 -11.13 -1.92 5.87
N LEU A 191 -12.39 -2.06 6.25
CA LEU A 191 -12.90 -1.65 7.55
C LEU A 191 -13.18 -2.89 8.39
N ILE A 192 -12.53 -2.99 9.55
CA ILE A 192 -12.71 -4.08 10.52
C ILE A 192 -13.51 -3.53 11.69
N THR A 193 -14.74 -4.00 11.88
CA THR A 193 -15.58 -3.58 13.00
C THR A 193 -15.23 -4.34 14.27
N VAL A 194 -15.23 -3.66 15.41
CA VAL A 194 -14.94 -4.25 16.72
C VAL A 194 -16.24 -4.39 17.50
N HIS A 195 -16.52 -5.60 17.97
CA HIS A 195 -17.72 -5.91 18.73
C HIS A 195 -17.79 -5.06 20.01
N SER A 196 -18.98 -4.54 20.32
CA SER A 196 -19.21 -3.84 21.58
C SER A 196 -19.30 -4.86 22.71
N HIS A 197 -18.40 -4.79 23.69
CA HIS A 197 -18.66 -5.41 24.98
C HIS A 197 -19.78 -4.60 25.67
N THR A 198 -21.03 -4.96 25.43
CA THR A 198 -22.10 -4.61 26.36
C THR A 198 -21.87 -5.45 27.62
N HIS A 199 -21.50 -4.81 28.72
CA HIS A 199 -21.55 -5.48 30.02
C HIS A 199 -23.03 -5.77 30.33
N PRO A 200 -23.46 -7.03 30.55
CA PRO A 200 -24.84 -7.32 30.95
C PRO A 200 -25.18 -6.87 32.39
N ASP A 201 -24.26 -6.22 33.11
CA ASP A 201 -24.41 -5.95 34.55
C ASP A 201 -24.93 -4.55 34.81
N LYS A 202 -26.17 -4.28 34.40
CA LYS A 202 -26.97 -3.18 34.98
C LYS A 202 -28.44 -3.51 35.21
N TYR A 203 -28.87 -4.74 34.90
CA TYR A 203 -30.17 -5.27 35.33
C TYR A 203 -29.98 -6.45 36.29
N VAL A 204 -29.22 -6.23 37.37
CA VAL A 204 -29.38 -7.06 38.57
C VAL A 204 -30.81 -6.80 39.07
N ALA A 205 -31.58 -7.88 39.15
CA ALA A 205 -32.95 -7.91 39.62
C ALA A 205 -33.15 -6.99 40.83
N ASN A 206 -34.15 -6.11 40.74
CA ASN A 206 -34.72 -5.43 41.89
C ASN A 206 -35.31 -6.49 42.83
N ARG A 207 -34.50 -7.04 43.74
CA ARG A 207 -34.98 -7.73 44.93
C ARG A 207 -35.39 -6.65 45.94
N GLY A 208 -36.47 -5.96 45.61
CA GLY A 208 -37.20 -5.08 46.51
C GLY A 208 -37.90 -5.94 47.57
N GLN A 209 -37.22 -6.10 48.70
CA GLN A 209 -37.77 -6.11 50.05
C GLN A 209 -39.12 -6.82 50.23
N SER A 210 -39.05 -8.05 50.74
CA SER A 210 -40.17 -8.71 51.42
C SER A 210 -40.63 -7.81 52.57
N SER A 211 -41.77 -7.14 52.40
CA SER A 211 -42.49 -6.58 53.52
C SER A 211 -43.01 -7.74 54.35
N VAL A 212 -42.42 -7.94 55.52
CA VAL A 212 -43.03 -8.74 56.60
C VAL A 212 -44.23 -7.93 57.07
N LEU A 213 -45.37 -8.08 56.38
CA LEU A 213 -46.65 -7.64 56.89
C LEU A 213 -47.02 -8.59 58.04
N SER A 214 -46.81 -8.07 59.25
CA SER A 214 -47.27 -8.57 60.53
C SER A 214 -48.60 -9.33 60.44
N LEU A 215 -48.54 -10.63 60.71
CA LEU A 215 -49.69 -11.53 60.95
C LEU A 215 -50.49 -11.18 62.23
N HIS A 216 -50.18 -10.07 62.92
CA HIS A 216 -50.89 -9.65 64.13
C HIS A 216 -52.16 -8.82 63.89
N LEU A 217 -52.37 -8.26 62.68
CA LEU A 217 -53.57 -7.46 62.40
C LEU A 217 -54.78 -8.29 61.90
N LEU A 218 -54.55 -9.48 61.34
CA LEU A 218 -55.63 -10.41 60.94
C LEU A 218 -56.17 -11.27 62.10
N LYS A 219 -55.40 -11.44 63.19
CA LYS A 219 -55.87 -12.16 64.38
C LYS A 219 -56.81 -11.33 65.26
N LEU A 220 -56.72 -10.00 65.24
CA LEU A 220 -57.61 -9.13 66.02
C LEU A 220 -58.98 -8.91 65.38
N SER A 221 -59.12 -8.99 64.06
CA SER A 221 -60.44 -8.86 63.41
C SER A 221 -61.28 -10.13 63.51
N LEU A 222 -60.66 -11.32 63.57
CA LEU A 222 -61.36 -12.60 63.74
C LEU A 222 -61.85 -12.83 65.18
N ILE A 223 -61.17 -12.27 66.19
CA ILE A 223 -61.63 -12.34 67.58
C ILE A 223 -62.81 -11.39 67.82
N TRP A 224 -62.84 -10.23 67.14
CA TRP A 224 -63.94 -9.28 67.25
C TRP A 224 -65.25 -9.80 66.65
N THR A 225 -65.18 -10.49 65.50
CA THR A 225 -66.37 -11.11 64.88
C THR A 225 -66.88 -12.34 65.65
N PHE A 226 -65.99 -13.12 66.28
CA PHE A 226 -66.42 -14.26 67.12
C PHE A 226 -67.12 -13.81 68.42
N MET A 227 -66.71 -12.68 69.02
CA MET A 227 -67.37 -12.11 70.20
C MET A 227 -68.73 -11.46 69.89
N GLU A 228 -68.95 -10.92 68.68
CA GLU A 228 -70.28 -10.42 68.27
C GLU A 228 -71.26 -11.56 67.93
N ILE A 229 -70.78 -12.66 67.35
CA ILE A 229 -71.65 -13.82 67.03
C ILE A 229 -72.08 -14.55 68.31
N TYR A 230 -71.20 -14.69 69.32
CA TYR A 230 -71.58 -15.28 70.60
C TYR A 230 -72.61 -14.46 71.38
N ARG A 231 -72.68 -13.13 71.16
CA ARG A 231 -73.66 -12.25 71.81
C ARG A 231 -75.07 -12.32 71.20
N TYR A 232 -75.22 -12.94 70.03
CA TYR A 232 -76.51 -13.14 69.34
C TYR A 232 -77.08 -14.55 69.47
N MET A 233 -76.38 -15.50 70.10
CA MET A 233 -76.86 -16.87 70.34
C MET A 233 -77.20 -17.16 71.83
N SER A 234 -77.38 -16.13 72.66
CA SER A 234 -77.82 -16.29 74.06
C SER A 234 -79.02 -15.43 74.47
N LEU A 235 -79.94 -15.15 73.53
CA LEU A 235 -81.31 -14.71 73.83
C LEU A 235 -82.30 -15.36 72.86
#